data_AF-A0A0G0LW52-F1
#
_entry.id   AF-A0A0G0LW52-F1
#
_cell.length_a   1.000
_cell.length_b   1.000
_cell.length_c   1.000
_cell.angle_alpha   90.00
_cell.angle_beta   90.00
_cell.angle_gamma   90.00
#
_symmetry.space_group_name_H-M   'P 1'
#
loop_
_entity.id
_entity.type
_entity.pdbx_description
1 polymer ?
#
loop_
_entity_poly.entity_id
_entity_poly.type
_entity_poly.pdbx_seq_one_letter_code
_entity_poly.pdbx_strand_id
1 'polypeptide(L)'
;MFSFIFKQNLQQIWRNKKLWILGIFTSFLGATEETELLLNIFIPSKRSIFDFFQSLGDTQLFTSQGLQAAYKHITQEPLISLLSILLLIATLAVVCALVGLSLIAQGAIISASSKVRHSTLEKISGYLREGKKKIWPILGINLISKLIVGLIFFAFTFPIIKNIPLMLILTCIFIILASILYIVMKLAICIVVVEKEKLFPAIN
;
A
#
# COMPACT_ATOMS: atom_id res chain seq x y z
N MET A 1 -22.39 22.72 -1.17
CA MET A 1 -22.03 22.07 0.11
C MET A 1 -20.64 21.43 0.06
N PHE A 2 -20.34 20.57 -0.92
CA PHE A 2 -19.04 19.90 -1.04
C PHE A 2 -17.83 20.85 -1.14
N SER A 3 -17.94 21.94 -1.90
CA SER A 3 -16.89 22.95 -2.06
C SER A 3 -16.54 23.70 -0.76
N PHE A 4 -17.51 23.88 0.13
CA PHE A 4 -17.30 24.53 1.43
C PHE A 4 -16.53 23.62 2.39
N ILE A 5 -16.95 22.36 2.50
CA ILE A 5 -16.27 21.33 3.31
C ILE A 5 -14.83 21.14 2.82
N PHE A 6 -14.63 21.09 1.50
CA PHE A 6 -13.30 20.97 0.91
C PHE A 6 -12.41 22.17 1.28
N LYS A 7 -12.89 23.40 1.10
CA LYS A 7 -12.12 24.61 1.45
C LYS A 7 -11.77 24.65 2.93
N GLN A 8 -12.70 24.28 3.82
CA GLN A 8 -12.48 24.26 5.26
C GLN A 8 -11.41 23.23 5.65
N ASN A 9 -11.51 22.00 5.15
CA ASN A 9 -10.52 20.96 5.39
C ASN A 9 -9.16 21.34 4.84
N LEU A 10 -9.12 21.94 3.64
CA LEU A 10 -7.88 22.41 3.03
C LEU A 10 -7.22 23.47 3.91
N GLN A 11 -7.96 24.49 4.35
CA GLN A 11 -7.44 25.51 5.28
C GLN A 11 -6.90 24.90 6.57
N GLN A 12 -7.58 23.88 7.11
CA GLN A 12 -7.16 23.18 8.33
C GLN A 12 -5.85 22.39 8.13
N ILE A 13 -5.66 21.79 6.95
CA ILE A 13 -4.41 21.15 6.55
C ILE A 13 -3.29 22.19 6.42
N TRP A 14 -3.53 23.32 5.74
CA TRP A 14 -2.54 24.40 5.58
C TRP A 14 -2.11 25.04 6.90
N ARG A 15 -3.02 25.16 7.87
CA ARG A 15 -2.69 25.67 9.22
C ARG A 15 -1.79 24.71 10.00
N ASN A 16 -1.89 23.41 9.76
CA ASN A 16 -1.14 22.38 10.46
C ASN A 16 0.00 21.82 9.60
N LYS A 17 1.01 22.65 9.28
CA LYS A 17 2.21 22.25 8.49
C LYS A 17 2.90 20.99 8.99
N LYS A 18 2.78 20.70 10.28
CA LYS A 18 3.28 19.48 10.94
C LYS A 18 2.66 18.19 10.39
N LEU A 19 1.39 18.22 9.96
CA LEU A 19 0.70 17.08 9.35
C LEU A 19 1.13 16.84 7.90
N TRP A 20 1.78 17.80 7.25
CA TRP A 20 2.21 17.67 5.86
C TRP A 20 3.29 16.62 5.70
N ILE A 21 4.23 16.59 6.64
CA ILE A 21 5.29 15.57 6.67
C ILE A 21 4.66 14.19 6.78
N LEU A 22 3.62 14.02 7.61
CA LEU A 22 2.86 12.78 7.69
C LEU A 22 2.18 12.47 6.36
N GLY A 23 1.59 13.48 5.71
CA GLY A 23 0.98 13.37 4.38
C GLY A 23 1.93 12.81 3.33
N ILE A 24 3.17 13.30 3.31
CA ILE A 24 4.22 12.79 2.43
C ILE A 24 4.47 11.31 2.69
N PHE A 25 4.65 10.91 3.96
CA PHE A 25 4.85 9.49 4.30
C PHE A 25 3.64 8.62 3.95
N THR A 26 2.41 9.11 4.14
CA THR A 26 1.22 8.35 3.72
C THR A 26 1.13 8.17 2.22
N SER A 27 1.59 9.17 1.45
CA SER A 27 1.57 9.10 -0.01
C SER A 27 2.53 8.04 -0.56
N PHE A 28 3.63 7.70 0.13
CA PHE A 28 4.57 6.67 -0.32
C PHE A 28 3.95 5.28 -0.49
N LEU A 29 2.92 4.96 0.28
CA LEU A 29 2.29 3.62 0.26
C LEU A 29 0.99 3.63 -0.57
N GLY A 30 0.38 4.80 -0.78
CA GLY A 30 -0.79 4.96 -1.65
C GLY A 30 -0.45 5.24 -3.11
N ALA A 31 0.63 5.98 -3.39
CA ALA A 31 0.95 6.43 -4.73
C ALA A 31 1.61 5.35 -5.60
N THR A 32 2.35 4.42 -5.02
CA THR A 32 3.15 3.46 -5.78
C THR A 32 2.31 2.54 -6.68
N GLU A 33 1.13 2.11 -6.24
CA GLU A 33 0.32 1.13 -6.98
C GLU A 33 -0.56 1.78 -8.06
N GLU A 34 -1.19 2.92 -7.74
CA GLU A 34 -2.03 3.65 -8.69
C GLU A 34 -1.18 4.30 -9.80
N THR A 35 0.01 4.80 -9.45
CA THR A 35 0.91 5.40 -10.45
C THR A 35 1.54 4.35 -11.34
N GLU A 36 1.85 3.14 -10.87
CA GLU A 36 2.34 2.07 -11.75
C GLU A 36 1.30 1.61 -12.76
N LEU A 37 0.03 1.44 -12.35
CA LEU A 37 -1.05 1.08 -13.28
C LEU A 37 -1.24 2.15 -14.37
N LEU A 38 -1.21 3.43 -14.00
CA LEU A 38 -1.29 4.53 -14.97
C LEU A 38 -0.03 4.61 -15.84
N LEU A 39 1.16 4.50 -15.26
CA LEU A 39 2.43 4.61 -15.98
C LEU A 39 2.65 3.45 -16.95
N ASN A 40 2.19 2.24 -16.65
CA ASN A 40 2.30 1.10 -17.56
C ASN A 40 1.39 1.24 -18.79
N ILE A 41 0.28 1.99 -18.68
CA ILE A 41 -0.59 2.31 -19.84
C ILE A 41 0.11 3.32 -20.76
N PHE A 42 0.82 4.31 -20.20
CA PHE A 42 1.46 5.38 -20.97
C PHE A 42 2.89 5.06 -21.45
N ILE A 43 3.61 4.19 -20.73
CA ILE A 43 5.00 3.83 -21.00
C ILE A 43 5.13 2.30 -20.94
N PRO A 44 4.83 1.59 -22.04
CA PRO A 44 4.86 0.13 -22.09
C PRO A 44 6.24 -0.50 -21.85
N SER A 45 7.32 0.31 -21.81
CA SER A 45 8.69 -0.15 -21.58
C SER A 45 9.10 -0.23 -20.10
N LYS A 46 8.24 0.17 -19.16
CA LYS A 46 8.51 -0.01 -17.73
C LYS A 46 8.12 -1.43 -17.31
N ARG A 47 9.11 -2.17 -16.77
CA ARG A 47 8.90 -3.47 -16.15
C ARG A 47 7.84 -3.31 -15.05
N SER A 48 6.69 -3.90 -15.27
CA SER A 48 5.61 -3.99 -14.29
C SER A 48 6.01 -4.88 -13.13
N ILE A 49 5.27 -4.81 -12.01
CA ILE A 49 5.38 -5.79 -10.91
C ILE A 49 5.22 -7.23 -11.45
N PHE A 50 4.40 -7.42 -12.48
CA PHE A 50 4.25 -8.73 -13.13
C PHE A 50 5.56 -9.19 -13.78
N ASP A 51 6.27 -8.30 -14.48
CA ASP A 51 7.58 -8.60 -15.08
C ASP A 51 8.63 -8.89 -14.00
N PHE A 52 8.53 -8.24 -12.82
CA PHE A 52 9.36 -8.57 -11.68
C PHE A 52 9.09 -9.99 -11.19
N PHE A 53 7.84 -10.37 -10.96
CA PHE A 53 7.49 -11.74 -10.55
C PHE A 53 7.82 -12.78 -11.61
N GLN A 54 7.63 -12.46 -12.89
CA GLN A 54 8.03 -13.31 -14.00
C GLN A 54 9.55 -13.47 -14.02
N SER A 55 10.32 -12.38 -13.88
CA SER A 55 11.78 -12.45 -13.80
C SER A 55 12.26 -13.23 -12.57
N LEU A 56 11.56 -13.17 -11.44
CA LEU A 56 11.85 -14.02 -10.28
C LEU A 56 11.59 -15.50 -10.59
N GLY A 57 10.56 -15.82 -11.36
CA GLY A 57 10.33 -17.16 -11.90
C GLY A 57 11.46 -17.62 -12.83
N ASP A 58 11.89 -16.73 -13.73
CA ASP A 58 12.93 -17.00 -14.72
C ASP A 58 14.32 -17.16 -14.08
N THR A 59 14.57 -16.50 -12.95
CA THR A 59 15.82 -16.69 -12.18
C THR A 59 15.95 -18.07 -11.54
N GLN A 60 14.89 -18.90 -11.56
CA GLN A 60 14.85 -20.24 -10.98
C GLN A 60 15.24 -20.30 -9.50
N LEU A 61 15.23 -19.16 -8.78
CA LEU A 61 15.72 -19.03 -7.40
C LEU A 61 15.02 -19.99 -6.41
N PHE A 62 13.76 -20.32 -6.68
CA PHE A 62 12.95 -21.21 -5.84
C PHE A 62 12.95 -22.67 -6.32
N THR A 63 13.76 -23.02 -7.32
CA THR A 63 13.92 -24.40 -7.79
C THR A 63 15.06 -25.11 -7.05
N SER A 64 15.09 -26.45 -7.12
CA SER A 64 16.21 -27.23 -6.58
C SER A 64 17.56 -26.82 -7.19
N GLN A 65 17.56 -26.47 -8.49
CA GLN A 65 18.75 -26.00 -9.20
C GLN A 65 19.21 -24.62 -8.71
N GLY A 66 18.28 -23.68 -8.52
CA GLY A 66 18.57 -22.36 -7.95
C GLY A 66 19.11 -22.44 -6.52
N LEU A 67 18.53 -23.31 -5.68
CA LEU A 67 19.02 -23.54 -4.32
C LEU A 67 20.42 -24.16 -4.30
N GLN A 68 20.71 -25.12 -5.20
CA GLN A 68 22.05 -25.67 -5.35
C GLN A 68 23.05 -24.62 -5.84
N ALA A 69 22.65 -23.76 -6.78
CA ALA A 69 23.49 -22.66 -7.25
C ALA A 69 23.77 -21.64 -6.15
N ALA A 70 22.76 -21.28 -5.34
CA ALA A 70 22.92 -20.41 -4.19
C ALA A 70 23.87 -21.02 -3.15
N TYR A 71 23.70 -22.31 -2.83
CA TYR A 71 24.60 -23.03 -1.91
C TYR A 71 26.04 -23.06 -2.45
N LYS A 72 26.21 -23.31 -3.75
CA LYS A 72 27.51 -23.29 -4.41
C LYS A 72 28.15 -21.89 -4.33
N HIS A 73 27.40 -20.82 -4.58
CA HIS A 73 27.89 -19.45 -4.42
C HIS A 73 28.31 -19.13 -2.97
N ILE A 74 27.52 -19.57 -1.99
CA ILE A 74 27.83 -19.38 -0.56
C ILE A 74 29.13 -20.09 -0.16
N THR A 75 29.36 -21.28 -0.70
CA THR A 75 30.55 -22.10 -0.37
C THR A 75 31.80 -21.68 -1.15
N GLN A 76 31.66 -21.25 -2.40
CA GLN A 76 32.78 -20.85 -3.26
C GLN A 76 33.22 -19.40 -3.01
N GLU A 77 32.27 -18.50 -2.74
CA GLU A 77 32.51 -17.07 -2.54
C GLU A 77 31.81 -16.58 -1.26
N PRO A 78 32.26 -17.03 -0.08
CA PRO A 78 31.55 -16.78 1.18
C PRO A 78 31.46 -15.29 1.53
N LEU A 79 32.49 -14.49 1.24
CA LEU A 79 32.50 -13.06 1.54
C LEU A 79 31.51 -12.28 0.65
N ILE A 80 31.47 -12.58 -0.65
CA ILE A 80 30.56 -11.92 -1.60
C ILE A 80 29.11 -12.30 -1.28
N SER A 81 28.87 -13.58 -0.98
CA SER A 81 27.56 -14.06 -0.58
C SER A 81 27.09 -13.43 0.74
N LEU A 82 27.97 -13.30 1.73
CA LEU A 82 27.67 -12.61 2.99
C LEU A 82 27.28 -11.14 2.75
N LEU A 83 28.05 -10.42 1.93
CA LEU A 83 27.77 -9.02 1.59
C LEU A 83 26.43 -8.88 0.87
N SER A 84 26.13 -9.78 -0.07
CA SER A 84 24.87 -9.79 -0.82
C SER A 84 23.67 -10.04 0.09
N ILE A 85 23.78 -10.99 1.02
CA ILE A 85 22.75 -11.27 2.04
C ILE A 85 22.56 -10.06 2.96
N LEU A 86 23.66 -9.45 3.41
CA LEU A 86 23.60 -8.27 4.28
C LEU A 86 22.95 -7.08 3.58
N LEU A 87 23.27 -6.86 2.30
CA LEU A 87 22.63 -5.83 1.47
C LEU A 87 21.13 -6.10 1.28
N LEU A 88 20.73 -7.35 1.04
CA LEU A 88 19.32 -7.76 0.94
C LEU A 88 18.58 -7.49 2.26
N ILE A 89 19.15 -7.89 3.39
CA ILE A 89 18.58 -7.65 4.73
C ILE A 89 18.46 -6.14 5.00
N ALA A 90 19.50 -5.36 4.69
CA ALA A 90 19.47 -3.91 4.87
C ALA A 90 18.37 -3.27 4.01
N THR A 91 18.23 -3.70 2.75
CA THR A 91 17.18 -3.23 1.84
C THR A 91 15.79 -3.56 2.38
N LEU A 92 15.57 -4.81 2.81
CA LEU A 92 14.30 -5.23 3.41
C LEU A 92 13.99 -4.46 4.70
N ALA A 93 14.99 -4.19 5.55
CA ALA A 93 14.82 -3.40 6.76
C ALA A 93 14.38 -1.96 6.44
N VAL A 94 14.98 -1.33 5.42
CA VAL A 94 14.58 0.01 4.95
C VAL A 94 13.15 -0.01 4.42
N VAL A 95 12.79 -0.99 3.57
CA VAL A 95 11.41 -1.12 3.04
C VAL A 95 10.40 -1.30 4.17
N CYS A 96 10.65 -2.21 5.12
CA CYS A 96 9.79 -2.42 6.28
C CYS A 96 9.66 -1.16 7.14
N ALA A 97 10.75 -0.41 7.34
CA ALA A 97 10.72 0.85 8.07
C ALA A 97 9.87 1.91 7.37
N LEU A 98 10.00 2.05 6.04
CA LEU A 98 9.21 2.98 5.23
C LEU A 98 7.72 2.62 5.24
N VAL A 99 7.40 1.34 5.06
CA VAL A 99 6.02 0.83 5.16
C VAL A 99 5.46 1.11 6.55
N GLY A 100 6.20 0.79 7.60
CA GLY A 100 5.79 1.06 8.99
C GLY A 100 5.55 2.54 9.25
N LEU A 101 6.44 3.42 8.80
CA LEU A 101 6.30 4.87 8.93
C LEU A 101 5.06 5.41 8.21
N SER A 102 4.79 4.93 7.00
CA SER A 102 3.60 5.31 6.25
C SER A 102 2.31 4.89 6.97
N LEU A 103 2.24 3.66 7.50
CA LEU A 103 1.07 3.19 8.26
C LEU A 103 0.87 3.98 9.55
N ILE A 104 1.96 4.30 10.27
CA ILE A 104 1.91 5.16 11.45
C ILE A 104 1.40 6.56 11.07
N ALA A 105 1.90 7.13 9.98
CA ALA A 105 1.48 8.43 9.48
C ALA A 105 0.00 8.43 9.10
N GLN A 106 -0.50 7.35 8.49
CA GLN A 106 -1.91 7.21 8.11
C GLN A 106 -2.80 7.21 9.34
N GLY A 107 -2.48 6.37 10.34
CA GLY A 107 -3.21 6.36 11.61
C GLY A 107 -3.15 7.71 12.33
N ALA A 108 -1.98 8.36 12.34
CA ALA A 108 -1.78 9.66 12.99
C ALA A 108 -2.60 10.78 12.33
N ILE A 109 -2.67 10.84 11.00
CA ILE A 109 -3.49 11.83 10.28
C ILE A 109 -4.97 11.62 10.57
N ILE A 110 -5.44 10.37 10.53
CA ILE A 110 -6.84 10.05 10.79
C ILE A 110 -7.21 10.41 12.23
N SER A 111 -6.39 10.01 13.22
CA SER A 111 -6.53 10.41 14.62
C SER A 111 -6.51 11.93 14.83
N ALA A 112 -5.61 12.65 14.15
CA ALA A 112 -5.54 14.10 14.25
C ALA A 112 -6.80 14.75 13.67
N SER A 113 -7.31 14.24 12.54
CA SER A 113 -8.50 14.77 11.90
C SER A 113 -9.76 14.65 12.76
N SER A 114 -9.90 13.55 13.52
CA SER A 114 -11.04 13.37 14.43
C SER A 114 -10.93 14.29 15.66
N LYS A 115 -9.74 14.42 16.25
CA LYS A 115 -9.53 15.24 17.46
C LYS A 115 -9.59 16.75 17.22
N VAL A 116 -9.14 17.23 16.06
CA VAL A 116 -9.27 18.67 15.71
C VAL A 116 -10.74 19.08 15.59
N ARG A 117 -11.63 18.18 15.16
CA ARG A 117 -13.08 18.44 15.15
C ARG A 117 -13.65 18.66 16.57
N HIS A 118 -13.01 18.09 17.58
CA HIS A 118 -13.37 18.22 19.00
C HIS A 118 -12.49 19.23 19.76
N SER A 119 -11.76 20.11 19.05
CA SER A 119 -10.93 21.18 19.63
C SER A 119 -9.81 20.72 20.59
N THR A 120 -9.40 19.45 20.53
CA THR A 120 -8.30 18.92 21.34
C THR A 120 -6.99 18.96 20.54
N LEU A 121 -6.17 19.98 20.81
CA LEU A 121 -4.85 20.12 20.20
C LEU A 121 -3.83 19.33 21.03
N GLU A 122 -3.53 18.12 20.59
CA GLU A 122 -2.44 17.33 21.15
C GLU A 122 -1.12 17.62 20.42
N LYS A 123 0.00 17.32 21.08
CA LYS A 123 1.32 17.32 20.44
C LYS A 123 1.36 16.21 19.37
N ILE A 124 2.13 16.41 18.29
CA ILE A 124 2.33 15.41 17.22
C ILE A 124 2.71 14.03 17.77
N SER A 125 3.53 14.01 18.83
CA SER A 125 3.95 12.78 19.50
C SER A 125 2.77 11.95 20.01
N GLY A 126 1.67 12.59 20.41
CA GLY A 126 0.40 11.93 20.75
C GLY A 126 -0.20 11.22 19.55
N TYR A 127 -0.38 11.93 18.43
CA TYR A 127 -0.93 11.35 17.20
C TYR A 127 -0.05 10.22 16.63
N LEU A 128 1.28 10.35 16.68
CA LEU A 128 2.19 9.27 16.28
C LEU A 128 2.08 8.04 17.18
N ARG A 129 1.89 8.24 18.49
CA ARG A 129 1.68 7.14 19.44
C ARG A 129 0.35 6.42 19.15
N GLU A 130 -0.69 7.15 18.76
CA GLU A 130 -1.95 6.55 18.33
C GLU A 130 -1.80 5.79 17.01
N GLY A 131 -1.14 6.37 16.02
CA GLY A 131 -0.83 5.71 14.75
C GLY A 131 -0.08 4.39 14.95
N LYS A 132 0.90 4.36 15.86
CA LYS A 132 1.62 3.13 16.24
C LYS A 132 0.71 2.02 16.77
N LYS A 133 -0.31 2.37 17.56
CA LYS A 133 -1.28 1.38 18.09
C LYS A 133 -2.20 0.82 17.00
N LYS A 134 -2.30 1.50 15.85
CA LYS A 134 -3.22 1.17 14.75
C LYS A 134 -2.52 0.59 13.52
N ILE A 135 -1.21 0.31 13.58
CA ILE A 135 -0.46 -0.28 12.46
C ILE A 135 -1.13 -1.57 11.96
N TRP A 136 -1.39 -2.52 12.85
CA TRP A 136 -1.92 -3.83 12.47
C TRP A 136 -3.32 -3.78 11.85
N PRO A 137 -4.31 -3.06 12.44
CA PRO A 137 -5.60 -2.88 11.78
C PRO A 137 -5.51 -2.23 10.41
N ILE A 138 -4.71 -1.17 10.26
CA ILE A 138 -4.55 -0.47 8.99
C ILE A 138 -3.90 -1.38 7.95
N LEU A 139 -2.84 -2.10 8.34
CA LEU A 139 -2.16 -3.07 7.48
C LEU A 139 -3.11 -4.20 7.07
N GLY A 140 -3.90 -4.74 7.99
CA GLY A 140 -4.87 -5.80 7.73
C GLY A 140 -5.93 -5.37 6.71
N ILE A 141 -6.53 -4.19 6.89
CA ILE A 141 -7.53 -3.66 5.94
C ILE A 141 -6.89 -3.40 4.57
N ASN A 142 -5.68 -2.85 4.52
CA ASN A 142 -4.95 -2.64 3.26
C ASN A 142 -4.58 -3.96 2.56
N LEU A 143 -4.26 -5.02 3.32
CA LEU A 143 -3.94 -6.33 2.75
C LEU A 143 -5.20 -7.02 2.22
N ILE A 144 -6.29 -6.98 3.00
CA ILE A 144 -7.60 -7.52 2.60
C ILE A 144 -8.12 -6.80 1.37
N SER A 145 -8.02 -5.47 1.31
CA SER A 145 -8.48 -4.71 0.13
C SER A 145 -7.73 -5.14 -1.13
N LYS A 146 -6.40 -5.27 -1.05
CA LYS A 146 -5.58 -5.73 -2.18
C LYS A 146 -5.93 -7.15 -2.60
N LEU A 147 -6.15 -8.04 -1.64
CA LEU A 147 -6.54 -9.42 -1.91
C LEU A 147 -7.91 -9.48 -2.61
N ILE A 148 -8.90 -8.74 -2.12
CA ILE A 148 -10.24 -8.68 -2.74
C ILE A 148 -10.16 -8.10 -4.15
N VAL A 149 -9.48 -6.95 -4.33
CA VAL A 149 -9.29 -6.32 -5.65
C VAL A 149 -8.60 -7.28 -6.61
N GLY A 150 -7.54 -7.96 -6.17
CA GLY A 150 -6.80 -8.94 -6.96
C GLY A 150 -7.64 -10.16 -7.34
N LEU A 151 -8.44 -10.69 -6.41
CA LEU A 151 -9.35 -11.81 -6.68
C LEU A 151 -10.44 -11.44 -7.69
N ILE A 152 -11.04 -10.26 -7.56
CA ILE A 152 -12.02 -9.75 -8.52
C ILE A 152 -11.33 -9.57 -9.88
N PHE A 153 -10.15 -8.94 -9.93
CA PHE A 153 -9.42 -8.75 -11.18
C PHE A 153 -9.15 -10.09 -11.89
N PHE A 154 -8.67 -11.09 -11.13
CA PHE A 154 -8.38 -12.41 -11.64
C PHE A 154 -9.66 -13.09 -12.15
N ALA A 155 -10.75 -13.06 -11.38
CA ALA A 155 -12.03 -13.67 -11.77
C ALA A 155 -12.60 -13.08 -13.06
N PHE A 156 -12.44 -11.77 -13.29
CA PHE A 156 -12.96 -11.09 -14.49
C PHE A 156 -12.03 -11.20 -15.71
N THR A 157 -10.72 -11.14 -15.51
CA THR A 157 -9.75 -11.04 -16.62
C THR A 157 -9.26 -12.41 -17.10
N PHE A 158 -9.05 -13.35 -16.17
CA PHE A 158 -8.53 -14.69 -16.49
C PHE A 158 -9.36 -15.46 -17.53
N PRO A 159 -10.71 -15.55 -17.45
CA PRO A 159 -11.49 -16.34 -18.40
C PRO A 159 -11.48 -15.78 -19.83
N ILE A 160 -11.07 -14.51 -20.02
CA ILE A 160 -11.30 -13.75 -21.25
C ILE A 160 -9.98 -13.32 -21.90
N ILE A 161 -8.84 -13.81 -21.41
CA ILE A 161 -7.50 -13.39 -21.87
C ILE A 161 -7.26 -13.57 -23.38
N LYS A 162 -8.02 -14.45 -24.04
CA LYS A 162 -7.93 -14.70 -25.49
C LYS A 162 -8.75 -13.72 -26.35
N ASN A 163 -9.69 -12.98 -25.77
CA ASN A 163 -10.58 -12.06 -26.49
C ASN A 163 -10.28 -10.61 -26.10
N ILE A 164 -9.30 -10.02 -26.80
CA ILE A 164 -8.76 -8.68 -26.54
C ILE A 164 -9.84 -7.58 -26.43
N PRO A 165 -10.81 -7.43 -27.36
CA PRO A 165 -11.79 -6.35 -27.25
C PRO A 165 -12.73 -6.51 -26.04
N LEU A 166 -13.15 -7.73 -25.72
CA LEU A 166 -13.99 -7.98 -24.55
C LEU A 166 -13.20 -7.74 -23.24
N MET A 167 -11.93 -8.13 -23.22
CA MET A 167 -11.01 -7.89 -22.10
C MET A 167 -10.86 -6.39 -21.81
N LEU A 168 -10.70 -5.54 -22.84
CA LEU A 168 -10.59 -4.08 -22.68
C LEU A 168 -11.85 -3.48 -22.02
N ILE A 169 -13.04 -3.85 -22.50
CA ILE A 169 -14.31 -3.35 -21.95
C ILE A 169 -14.44 -3.75 -20.47
N LEU A 170 -14.17 -5.02 -20.14
CA LEU A 170 -14.25 -5.51 -18.77
C LEU A 170 -13.20 -4.87 -17.86
N THR A 171 -12.01 -4.59 -18.38
CA THR A 171 -10.96 -3.87 -17.64
C THR A 171 -11.43 -2.45 -17.28
N CYS A 172 -12.07 -1.73 -18.21
CA CYS A 172 -12.64 -0.42 -17.91
C CYS A 172 -13.72 -0.49 -16.81
N ILE A 173 -14.63 -1.46 -16.87
CA ILE A 173 -15.65 -1.67 -15.84
C ILE A 173 -15.00 -2.01 -14.50
N PHE A 174 -13.98 -2.87 -14.51
CA PHE A 174 -13.24 -3.25 -13.32
C PHE A 174 -12.54 -2.06 -12.66
N ILE A 175 -11.93 -1.14 -13.43
CA ILE A 175 -11.29 0.07 -12.88
C ILE A 175 -12.29 0.90 -12.09
N ILE A 176 -13.53 1.07 -12.60
CA ILE A 176 -14.58 1.80 -11.90
C ILE A 176 -14.95 1.08 -10.60
N LEU A 177 -15.17 -0.24 -10.66
CA LEU A 177 -15.52 -1.04 -9.49
C LEU A 177 -14.42 -1.05 -8.43
N ALA A 178 -13.16 -1.21 -8.84
CA ALA A 178 -11.99 -1.16 -7.97
C ALA A 178 -11.84 0.21 -7.30
N SER A 179 -12.13 1.30 -8.02
CA SER A 179 -12.12 2.66 -7.46
C SER A 179 -13.20 2.83 -6.37
N ILE A 180 -14.40 2.29 -6.58
CA ILE A 180 -15.48 2.31 -5.57
C ILE A 180 -15.05 1.50 -4.34
N LEU A 181 -14.56 0.28 -4.54
CA LEU A 181 -14.10 -0.59 -3.46
C LEU A 181 -12.97 0.05 -2.67
N TYR A 182 -12.03 0.72 -3.35
CA TYR A 182 -10.95 1.45 -2.70
C TYR A 182 -11.46 2.55 -1.77
N ILE A 183 -12.45 3.35 -2.21
CA ILE A 183 -13.08 4.37 -1.38
C ILE A 183 -13.72 3.74 -0.14
N VAL A 184 -14.48 2.66 -0.31
CA VAL A 184 -15.12 1.93 0.80
C VAL A 184 -14.07 1.44 1.82
N MET A 185 -12.96 0.88 1.36
CA MET A 185 -11.91 0.39 2.25
C MET A 185 -11.19 1.53 2.98
N LYS A 186 -10.99 2.69 2.35
CA LYS A 186 -10.46 3.88 3.06
C LYS A 186 -11.42 4.37 4.14
N LEU A 187 -12.72 4.32 3.90
CA LEU A 187 -13.73 4.64 4.92
C LEU A 187 -13.68 3.64 6.09
N ALA A 188 -13.55 2.34 5.80
CA ALA A 188 -13.39 1.32 6.84
C ALA A 188 -12.15 1.57 7.72
N ILE A 189 -11.03 2.00 7.13
CA ILE A 189 -9.84 2.40 7.89
C ILE A 189 -10.16 3.59 8.81
N CYS A 190 -10.86 4.60 8.30
CA CYS A 190 -11.26 5.76 9.12
C CYS A 190 -12.11 5.33 10.33
N ILE A 191 -13.09 4.45 10.13
CA ILE A 191 -13.94 3.92 11.21
C ILE A 191 -13.10 3.19 12.26
N VAL A 192 -12.26 2.24 11.85
CA VAL A 192 -11.43 1.42 12.75
C VAL A 192 -10.42 2.26 13.56
N VAL A 193 -9.94 3.36 12.98
CA VAL A 193 -9.04 4.29 13.68
C VAL A 193 -9.83 5.18 14.64
N VAL A 194 -10.97 5.75 14.23
CA VAL A 194 -11.76 6.72 15.01
C VAL A 194 -12.54 6.06 16.14
N GLU A 195 -13.29 4.99 15.86
CA GLU A 195 -14.22 4.39 16.83
C GLU A 195 -13.52 3.44 17.80
N LYS A 196 -12.21 3.19 17.61
CA LYS A 196 -11.42 2.23 18.39
C LYS A 196 -11.97 0.79 18.41
N GLU A 197 -12.97 0.50 17.59
CA GLU A 197 -13.60 -0.81 17.42
C GLU A 197 -12.59 -1.88 16.96
N LYS A 198 -12.85 -3.14 17.33
CA LYS A 198 -12.10 -4.31 16.80
C LYS A 198 -12.43 -4.47 15.32
N LEU A 199 -11.60 -5.17 14.54
CA LEU A 199 -11.75 -5.25 13.07
C LEU A 199 -13.08 -5.85 12.55
N PHE A 200 -13.85 -6.55 13.38
CA PHE A 200 -15.00 -7.35 12.96
C PHE A 200 -16.37 -6.64 12.91
N PRO A 201 -16.73 -5.71 13.81
CA PRO A 201 -18.00 -5.00 13.72
C PRO A 201 -18.05 -3.96 12.60
N ALA A 202 -16.91 -3.50 12.07
CA ALA A 202 -16.85 -2.43 11.06
C ALA A 202 -17.08 -2.89 9.61
N ILE A 203 -17.23 -4.20 9.37
CA ILE A 203 -17.43 -4.81 8.04
C ILE A 203 -18.85 -5.38 7.88
N ASN A 204 -19.63 -5.47 8.98
CA ASN A 204 -21.07 -5.78 8.97
C ASN A 204 -21.89 -4.51 8.93
#